data_AF-A0A2D4J605-F1
#
_entry.id   AF-A0A2D4J605-F1
#
_cell.length_a   1.000
_cell.length_b   1.000
_cell.length_c   1.000
_cell.angle_alpha   90.00
_cell.angle_beta   90.00
_cell.angle_gamma   90.00
#
_symmetry.space_group_name_H-M   'P 1'
#
loop_
_entity.id
_entity.type
_entity.pdbx_description
1 polymer ?
#
loop_
_entity_poly.entity_id
_entity_poly.type
_entity_poly.pdbx_seq_one_letter_code
_entity_poly.pdbx_strand_id
1 'polypeptide(L)'
;VTHALVISRLNYCNALYMGLPLGSTRRLQLVQNAATRVIMGASRCSHVTPLLRELHWLPVVLRVRFKVLVMTFKALHGIGPSYLQDCPLSANTSHRPTRSHREGLL
;
A
#
# COMPACT_ATOMS: atom_id res chain seq x y z
N VAL A 1 23.95 -4.27 1.65
CA VAL A 1 23.55 -3.13 2.53
C VAL A 1 22.84 -2.01 1.76
N THR A 2 23.33 -1.63 0.59
CA THR A 2 22.76 -0.54 -0.25
C THR A 2 21.27 -0.75 -0.61
N HIS A 3 20.86 -1.95 -1.02
CA HIS A 3 19.45 -2.26 -1.32
C HIS A 3 18.53 -2.04 -0.12
N ALA A 4 18.91 -2.51 1.07
CA ALA A 4 18.09 -2.39 2.27
C ALA A 4 17.88 -0.92 2.67
N LEU A 5 18.92 -0.09 2.52
CA LEU A 5 18.85 1.34 2.79
C LEU A 5 17.87 2.04 1.85
N VAL A 6 17.98 1.80 0.53
CA VAL A 6 17.08 2.40 -0.48
C VAL A 6 15.63 1.97 -0.22
N ILE A 7 15.39 0.68 0.01
CA ILE A 7 14.05 0.14 0.24
C ILE A 7 13.44 0.73 1.52
N SER A 8 14.22 0.88 2.59
CA SER A 8 13.72 1.42 3.86
C SER A 8 13.18 2.85 3.71
N ARG A 9 13.92 3.72 3.00
CA ARG A 9 13.51 5.10 2.71
C ARG A 9 12.34 5.14 1.75
N LEU A 10 12.38 4.31 0.71
CA LEU A 10 11.30 4.23 -0.27
C LEU A 10 10.02 3.66 0.32
N ASN A 11 10.06 2.94 1.46
CA ASN A 11 8.89 2.34 2.11
C ASN A 11 8.32 3.15 3.28
N TYR A 12 9.01 4.22 3.67
CA TYR A 12 8.59 5.08 4.77
C TYR A 12 7.30 5.81 4.41
N CYS A 13 6.27 5.64 5.23
CA CYS A 13 4.94 6.25 5.05
C CYS A 13 4.22 5.93 3.72
N ASN A 14 4.63 4.89 3.00
CA ASN A 14 4.05 4.58 1.69
C ASN A 14 2.54 4.34 1.67
N ALA A 15 1.96 3.89 2.79
CA ALA A 15 0.52 3.70 2.90
C ALA A 15 -0.26 5.02 2.67
N LEU A 16 0.32 6.18 3.00
CA LEU A 16 -0.29 7.49 2.77
C LEU A 16 -0.47 7.82 1.29
N TYR A 17 0.31 7.19 0.39
CA TYR A 17 0.17 7.37 -1.06
C TYR A 17 -1.03 6.62 -1.65
N MET A 18 -1.76 5.85 -0.85
CA MET A 18 -3.02 5.26 -1.30
C MET A 18 -4.07 6.37 -1.49
N GLY A 19 -4.60 6.50 -2.70
CA GLY A 19 -5.63 7.49 -3.04
C GLY A 19 -5.10 8.89 -3.40
N LEU A 20 -3.79 9.13 -3.28
CA LEU A 20 -3.18 10.39 -3.74
C LEU A 20 -3.11 10.45 -5.29
N PRO A 21 -3.15 11.65 -5.88
CA PRO A 21 -3.05 11.83 -7.32
C PRO A 21 -1.72 11.26 -7.85
N LEU A 22 -1.77 10.74 -9.08
CA LEU A 22 -0.67 10.02 -9.75
C LEU A 22 0.67 10.80 -9.77
N GLY A 23 0.64 12.13 -9.67
CA GLY A 23 1.83 12.98 -9.66
C GLY A 23 2.80 12.66 -8.52
N SER A 24 2.29 12.44 -7.31
CA SER A 24 3.12 12.10 -6.14
C SER A 24 3.77 10.74 -6.32
N THR A 25 2.99 9.74 -6.73
CA THR A 25 3.45 8.37 -6.95
C THR A 25 4.43 8.25 -8.11
N ARG A 26 4.29 9.09 -9.14
CA ARG A 26 5.22 9.16 -10.28
C ARG A 26 6.63 9.56 -9.84
N ARG A 27 6.76 10.54 -8.93
CA ARG A 27 8.07 10.95 -8.41
C ARG A 27 8.78 9.82 -7.69
N LEU A 28 8.06 9.06 -6.85
CA LEU A 28 8.61 7.88 -6.19
C LEU A 28 9.01 6.79 -7.19
N GLN A 29 8.22 6.58 -8.24
CA GLN A 29 8.58 5.62 -9.29
C GLN A 29 9.87 6.02 -10.00
N LEU A 30 10.08 7.31 -10.29
CA LEU A 30 11.33 7.79 -10.88
C LEU A 30 12.53 7.55 -9.97
N VAL A 31 12.39 7.81 -8.67
CA VAL A 31 13.44 7.52 -7.68
C VAL A 31 13.74 6.02 -7.62
N GLN A 32 12.70 5.17 -7.60
CA GLN A 32 12.89 3.71 -7.65
C GLN A 32 13.64 3.29 -8.91
N ASN A 33 13.22 3.80 -10.07
CA ASN A 33 13.82 3.48 -11.37
C ASN A 33 15.30 3.88 -11.41
N ALA A 34 15.63 5.07 -10.89
CA ALA A 34 17.02 5.53 -10.80
C ALA A 34 17.85 4.63 -9.87
N ALA A 35 17.32 4.30 -8.69
CA ALA A 35 18.00 3.44 -7.74
C ALA A 35 18.22 2.02 -8.31
N THR A 36 17.23 1.44 -8.98
CA THR A 36 17.36 0.13 -9.66
C THR A 36 18.51 0.15 -10.66
N ARG A 37 18.65 1.23 -11.45
CA ARG A 37 19.76 1.35 -12.42
C ARG A 37 21.12 1.47 -11.75
N VAL A 38 21.22 2.29 -10.72
CA VAL A 38 22.48 2.47 -9.95
C VAL A 38 22.92 1.15 -9.34
N ILE A 39 21.98 0.40 -8.78
CA ILE A 39 22.23 -0.90 -8.17
C ILE A 39 22.70 -1.94 -9.20
N MET A 40 22.04 -2.00 -10.37
CA MET A 40 22.36 -2.95 -11.42
C MET A 40 23.53 -2.52 -12.32
N GLY A 41 24.11 -1.34 -12.09
CA GLY A 41 25.11 -0.76 -12.99
C GLY A 41 24.61 -0.56 -14.41
N ALA A 42 23.28 -0.43 -14.60
CA ALA A 42 22.67 -0.37 -15.93
C ALA A 42 22.75 1.05 -16.52
N SER A 43 22.75 1.13 -17.86
CA SER A 43 22.79 2.43 -18.55
C SER A 43 21.57 3.30 -18.20
N ARG A 44 21.71 4.63 -18.30
CA ARG A 44 20.63 5.57 -17.96
C ARG A 44 19.32 5.32 -18.72
N CYS A 45 19.42 4.85 -19.96
CA CYS A 45 18.28 4.60 -20.85
C CYS A 45 17.82 3.13 -20.85
N SER A 46 18.44 2.29 -20.01
CA SER A 46 18.02 0.90 -19.87
C SER A 46 16.56 0.77 -19.46
N HIS A 47 15.91 -0.25 -20.01
CA HIS A 47 14.53 -0.60 -19.67
C HIS A 47 14.48 -1.09 -18.23
N VAL A 48 13.68 -0.44 -17.39
CA VAL A 48 13.68 -0.69 -15.94
C VAL A 48 12.88 -1.93 -15.54
N THR A 49 11.85 -2.30 -16.29
CA THR A 49 10.99 -3.45 -15.97
C THR A 49 11.75 -4.78 -15.79
N PRO A 50 12.69 -5.19 -16.67
CA PRO A 50 13.48 -6.40 -16.44
C PRO A 50 14.39 -6.28 -15.21
N LEU A 51 14.96 -5.10 -14.96
CA LEU A 51 15.81 -4.87 -13.79
C LEU A 51 15.01 -4.98 -12.49
N LEU A 52 13.79 -4.43 -12.45
CA LEU A 52 12.89 -4.59 -11.30
C LEU A 52 12.55 -6.06 -11.06
N ARG A 53 12.34 -6.85 -12.13
CA ARG A 53 12.06 -8.28 -12.02
C ARG A 53 13.26 -9.04 -11.44
N GLU A 54 14.46 -8.74 -11.92
CA GLU A 54 15.70 -9.36 -11.43
C GLU A 54 15.97 -9.02 -9.95
N LEU A 55 15.66 -7.78 -9.54
CA LEU A 55 15.71 -7.38 -8.12
C LEU A 55 14.56 -7.92 -7.27
N HIS A 56 13.55 -8.55 -7.87
CA HIS A 56 12.26 -8.88 -7.25
C HIS A 56 11.56 -7.65 -6.61
N TRP A 57 11.70 -6.48 -7.22
CA TRP A 57 11.10 -5.24 -6.74
C TRP A 57 9.77 -4.95 -7.44
N LEU A 58 8.71 -4.78 -6.66
CA LEU A 58 7.44 -4.26 -7.17
C LEU A 58 7.54 -2.77 -7.54
N PRO A 59 6.87 -2.32 -8.61
CA PRO A 59 6.57 -0.91 -8.84
C PRO A 59 5.92 -0.25 -7.62
N VAL A 60 6.17 1.04 -7.41
CA VAL A 60 5.73 1.77 -6.21
C VAL A 60 4.22 1.65 -5.99
N VAL A 61 3.42 1.82 -7.04
CA VAL A 61 1.96 1.72 -6.97
C VAL A 61 1.51 0.37 -6.41
N LEU A 62 2.07 -0.72 -6.92
CA LEU A 62 1.72 -2.07 -6.49
C LEU A 62 2.20 -2.31 -5.06
N ARG A 63 3.37 -1.79 -4.69
CA ARG A 63 3.91 -1.92 -3.34
C ARG A 63 3.04 -1.19 -2.31
N VAL A 64 2.55 0.00 -2.62
CA VAL A 64 1.61 0.76 -1.77
C VAL A 64 0.33 -0.06 -1.55
N ARG A 65 -0.27 -0.56 -2.63
CA ARG A 65 -1.50 -1.39 -2.57
C ARG A 65 -1.30 -2.64 -1.73
N PHE A 66 -0.22 -3.38 -1.99
CA PHE A 66 0.11 -4.59 -1.25
C PHE A 66 0.27 -4.31 0.25
N LYS A 67 0.99 -3.24 0.61
CA LYS A 67 1.22 -2.88 2.02
C LYS A 67 -0.09 -2.59 2.76
N VAL A 68 -1.00 -1.85 2.13
CA VAL A 68 -2.31 -1.57 2.74
C VAL A 68 -3.15 -2.84 2.84
N LEU A 69 -3.21 -3.67 1.80
CA LEU A 69 -3.94 -4.93 1.84
C LEU A 69 -3.46 -5.84 2.97
N VAL A 70 -2.14 -5.96 3.15
CA VAL A 70 -1.56 -6.75 4.25
C VAL A 70 -1.86 -6.12 5.60
N MET A 71 -1.82 -4.80 5.74
CA MET A 71 -2.20 -4.11 6.98
C MET A 71 -3.67 -4.36 7.33
N THR A 72 -4.58 -4.22 6.35
CA THR A 72 -6.01 -4.50 6.50
C THR A 72 -6.25 -5.96 6.88
N PHE A 73 -5.62 -6.90 6.19
CA PHE A 73 -5.72 -8.33 6.52
C PHE A 73 -5.28 -8.60 7.97
N LYS A 74 -4.14 -8.06 8.38
CA LYS A 74 -3.62 -8.22 9.76
C LYS A 74 -4.55 -7.60 10.79
N ALA A 75 -5.11 -6.43 10.51
CA ALA A 75 -6.08 -5.77 11.39
C ALA A 75 -7.33 -6.63 11.59
N LEU A 76 -7.89 -7.16 10.50
CA LEU A 76 -9.09 -8.02 10.54
C LEU A 76 -8.87 -9.35 11.28
N HIS A 77 -7.64 -9.88 11.30
CA HIS A 77 -7.31 -11.15 11.95
C HIS A 77 -6.71 -10.98 13.36
N GLY A 78 -6.71 -9.76 13.92
CA GLY A 78 -6.16 -9.51 15.27
C GLY A 78 -4.64 -9.63 15.38
N ILE A 79 -3.91 -9.74 14.26
CA ILE A 79 -2.44 -9.83 14.21
C ILE A 79 -1.81 -8.43 14.06
N GLY A 80 -2.62 -7.43 13.71
CA GLY A 80 -2.21 -6.04 13.55
C GLY A 80 -2.08 -5.27 14.86
N PRO A 81 -1.63 -4.02 14.83
CA PRO A 81 -1.63 -3.13 16.00
C PRO A 81 -3.04 -2.95 16.56
N SER A 82 -3.18 -2.91 17.89
CA SER A 82 -4.48 -2.80 18.58
C SER A 82 -5.34 -1.64 18.06
N TYR A 83 -4.75 -0.47 17.84
CA TYR A 83 -5.44 0.70 17.30
C TYR A 83 -6.02 0.53 15.88
N LEU A 84 -5.59 -0.49 15.12
CA LEU A 84 -6.19 -0.84 13.83
C LEU A 84 -7.20 -1.98 13.92
N GLN A 85 -7.14 -2.79 14.98
CA GLN A 85 -8.10 -3.88 15.21
C GLN A 85 -9.49 -3.33 15.50
N ASP A 86 -9.56 -2.20 16.22
CA ASP A 86 -10.80 -1.50 16.53
C ASP A 86 -11.36 -0.70 15.33
N CYS A 87 -10.66 -0.69 14.20
CA CYS A 87 -11.10 0.05 13.03
C CYS A 87 -12.33 -0.66 12.42
N PRO A 88 -13.52 -0.02 12.40
CA PRO A 88 -14.70 -0.59 11.82
C PRO A 88 -14.58 -0.47 10.30
N LEU A 89 -13.74 -1.30 9.70
CA LEU A 89 -13.83 -1.63 8.28
C LEU A 89 -15.09 -2.49 8.16
N SER A 90 -16.23 -1.81 8.21
CA SER A 90 -17.58 -2.36 8.19
C SER A 90 -17.66 -3.56 7.24
N ALA A 91 -17.48 -4.77 7.77
CA ALA A 91 -18.31 -5.87 7.33
C ALA A 91 -19.71 -5.29 7.42
N ASN A 92 -20.44 -5.24 6.31
CA ASN A 92 -21.80 -4.73 6.25
C ASN A 92 -22.69 -5.59 7.16
N THR A 93 -22.57 -5.45 8.46
CA THR A 93 -23.55 -5.92 9.41
C THR A 93 -24.59 -4.82 9.40
N SER A 94 -25.48 -4.92 8.41
CA SER A 94 -26.69 -4.12 8.31
C SER A 94 -27.62 -4.46 9.48
N HIS A 95 -27.22 -4.10 10.70
CA HIS A 95 -28.12 -3.90 11.84
C HIS A 95 -28.45 -2.40 11.94
N ARG A 96 -28.74 -1.73 10.82
CA ARG A 96 -29.53 -0.52 10.88
C ARG A 96 -30.99 -0.98 11.05
N PRO A 97 -31.62 -0.85 12.24
CA PRO A 97 -33.06 -0.95 12.28
C PRO A 97 -33.59 0.14 11.36
N THR A 98 -34.24 -0.25 10.28
CA THR A 98 -34.96 0.69 9.42
C THR A 98 -35.99 1.40 10.27
N ARG A 99 -36.16 2.71 10.05
CA ARG A 99 -37.11 3.57 10.78
C ARG A 99 -38.55 3.03 10.80
N SER A 100 -38.88 2.05 9.95
CA SER A 100 -40.16 1.36 9.90
C SER A 100 -40.39 0.33 11.03
N HIS A 101 -39.38 -0.06 11.82
CA HIS A 101 -39.57 -0.95 12.98
C HIS A 101 -40.07 -0.19 14.23
N ARG A 102 -40.84 0.88 14.07
CA ARG A 102 -41.42 1.63 15.20
C ARG A 102 -42.90 1.97 15.04
N GLU A 103 -43.56 1.45 14.01
CA GLU A 103 -45.01 1.56 13.87
C GLU A 103 -45.62 0.17 13.90
N GLY A 104 -46.09 -0.22 15.09
CA GLY A 104 -46.73 -1.50 15.31
C GLY A 104 -46.68 -1.87 16.78
N LEU A 105 -47.51 -1.18 17.58
CA LEU A 105 -48.16 -1.64 18.81
C LEU A 105 -48.69 -0.42 19.59
N LEU A 106 -49.88 0.05 19.20
CA LEU A 106 -51.02 0.38 20.06
C LEU A 106 -52.27 0.39 19.19
#